data_AF-A0A534K9D7-F1
#
_entry.id   AF-A0A534K9D7-F1
#
_cell.length_a   1.000
_cell.length_b   1.000
_cell.length_c   1.000
_cell.angle_alpha   90.00
_cell.angle_beta   90.00
_cell.angle_gamma   90.00
#
_symmetry.space_group_name_H-M   'P 1'
#
loop_
_entity.id
_entity.type
_entity.pdbx_description
1 polymer ?
#
loop_
_entity_poly.entity_id
_entity_poly.type
_entity_poly.pdbx_seq_one_letter_code
_entity_poly.pdbx_strand_id
1 'polypeptide(L)' 'MVTHRILHRQHDFLGTIRATAHTHLNEETCLEVLIVEGDAGRVQQLADRLKTTKGVLFAETVVAAADIG' A
#
# COMPACT_ATOMS: atom_id res chain seq x y z
N MET A 1 13.29 -10.55 2.54
CA MET A 1 11.93 -10.27 3.04
C MET A 1 11.15 -9.44 2.03
N VAL A 2 9.91 -9.82 1.74
CA VAL A 2 8.99 -9.09 0.84
C VAL A 2 8.81 -7.64 1.28
N THR A 3 8.87 -7.40 2.59
CA THR A 3 8.81 -6.08 3.24
C THR A 3 9.76 -5.06 2.63
N HIS A 4 11.02 -5.43 2.34
CA HIS A 4 11.99 -4.50 1.74
C HIS A 4 11.63 -4.12 0.28
N ARG A 5 10.99 -5.03 -0.47
CA ARG A 5 10.53 -4.73 -1.85
C ARG A 5 9.29 -3.85 -1.83
N ILE A 6 8.38 -4.09 -0.89
CA ILE A 6 7.19 -3.26 -0.68
C ILE A 6 7.61 -1.84 -0.26
N LEU A 7 8.49 -1.70 0.74
CA LEU A 7 9.02 -0.40 1.17
C LEU A 7 9.68 0.37 0.03
N HIS A 8 10.51 -0.29 -0.78
CA HIS A 8 11.14 0.36 -1.94
C HIS A 8 10.11 0.87 -2.95
N ARG A 9 9.01 0.14 -3.16
CA ARG A 9 7.93 0.60 -4.05
C ARG A 9 7.07 1.70 -3.43
N GLN A 10 6.91 1.72 -2.11
CA GLN A 10 6.26 2.82 -1.40
C GLN A 10 7.08 4.11 -1.49
N HIS A 11 8.40 4.02 -1.52
CA HIS A 11 9.29 5.18 -1.62
C HIS A 11 9.06 6.02 -2.90
N ASP A 12 8.60 5.41 -4.00
CA ASP A 12 8.25 6.16 -5.23
C ASP A 12 6.99 7.03 -5.06
N PHE A 13 6.24 6.83 -3.98
CA PHE A 13 4.96 7.49 -3.68
C PHE A 13 5.03 8.32 -2.38
N LEU A 14 6.24 8.70 -1.96
CA LEU A 14 6.45 9.66 -0.88
C LEU A 14 5.69 10.95 -1.22
N GLY A 15 4.76 11.33 -0.33
CA GLY A 15 3.84 12.47 -0.52
C GLY A 15 2.37 12.08 -0.71
N THR A 16 2.09 10.85 -1.16
CA THR A 16 0.71 10.31 -1.24
C THR A 16 0.40 9.40 -0.04
N ILE A 17 1.38 8.68 0.49
CA ILE A 17 1.21 7.82 1.66
C ILE A 17 1.27 8.68 2.94
N ARG A 18 0.22 8.64 3.75
CA ARG A 18 0.11 9.36 5.04
C ARG A 18 0.55 8.52 6.22
N ALA A 19 0.28 7.22 6.19
CA ALA A 19 0.71 6.28 7.20
C ALA A 19 0.74 4.86 6.64
N THR A 20 1.57 4.03 7.24
CA THR A 20 1.59 2.59 6.99
C THR A 20 1.50 1.88 8.34
N ALA A 21 0.62 0.90 8.44
CA ALA A 21 0.55 -0.03 9.57
C ALA A 21 0.97 -1.42 9.09
N HIS A 22 1.79 -2.11 9.87
CA HIS A 22 2.29 -3.44 9.56
C HIS A 22 2.20 -4.34 10.79
N THR A 23 1.63 -5.52 10.63
CA THR A 23 1.46 -6.50 11.72
C THR A 23 1.85 -7.89 11.23
N HIS A 24 2.61 -8.63 12.03
CA HIS A 24 2.90 -10.04 11.75
C HIS A 24 1.67 -10.90 12.06
N LEU A 25 1.19 -11.66 11.08
CA LEU A 25 0.08 -12.60 11.26
C LEU A 25 0.58 -13.96 11.77
N ASN A 26 1.76 -14.36 11.32
CA ASN A 26 2.51 -15.52 11.81
C ASN A 26 4.01 -15.35 11.45
N GLU A 27 4.80 -16.40 11.59
CA GLU A 27 6.25 -16.40 11.35
C GLU A 27 6.65 -16.03 9.91
N GLU A 28 5.77 -16.28 8.93
CA GLU A 28 6.09 -16.11 7.49
C GLU A 28 5.24 -15.05 6.79
N THR A 29 4.13 -14.60 7.39
CA THR A 29 3.15 -13.71 6.76
C THR A 29 2.87 -12.47 7.60
N CYS A 30 2.59 -11.38 6.89
CA CYS A 30 2.32 -10.07 7.48
C CYS A 30 1.10 -9.45 6.80
N LEU A 31 0.39 -8.60 7.53
CA LEU A 31 -0.60 -7.69 6.99
C LEU A 31 0.00 -6.29 6.96
N GLU A 32 -0.18 -5.59 5.84
CA GLU A 32 0.24 -4.20 5.70
C GLU A 32 -0.92 -3.37 5.16
N VAL A 33 -1.19 -2.24 5.81
CA VAL A 33 -2.25 -1.29 5.45
C VAL A 33 -1.61 0.06 5.19
N LEU A 34 -1.85 0.61 4.00
CA LEU A 34 -1.36 1.93 3.60
C LEU A 34 -2.54 2.90 3.60
N ILE A 35 -2.42 3.99 4.35
CA ILE A 35 -3.34 5.12 4.32
C ILE A 35 -2.78 6.11 3.30
N VAL A 36 -3.55 6.37 2.25
CA VAL A 36 -3.13 7.18 1.10
C VAL A 36 -4.10 8.32 0.84
N GLU A 37 -3.59 9.48 0.48
CA GLU A 37 -4.37 10.66 0.12
C GLU A 37 -3.73 11.32 -1.12
N GLY A 38 -4.53 11.57 -2.14
CA GLY A 38 -4.08 12.26 -3.35
C GLY A 38 -4.89 11.89 -4.58
N ASP A 39 -4.31 12.16 -5.75
CA ASP A 39 -4.90 11.85 -7.05
C ASP A 39 -5.26 10.37 -7.19
N ALA A 40 -6.49 10.10 -7.64
CA ALA A 40 -7.02 8.75 -7.78
C ALA A 40 -6.19 7.89 -8.75
N GLY A 41 -5.64 8.48 -9.81
CA GLY A 41 -4.77 7.79 -10.75
C GLY A 41 -3.46 7.36 -10.11
N ARG A 42 -2.83 8.22 -9.30
CA ARG A 42 -1.62 7.87 -8.53
C ARG A 42 -1.89 6.79 -7.50
N VAL A 43 -3.03 6.85 -6.79
CA VAL A 43 -3.43 5.82 -5.81
C VAL A 43 -3.62 4.47 -6.50
N GLN A 44 -4.31 4.44 -7.65
CA GLN A 44 -4.49 3.21 -8.42
C GLN A 44 -3.15 2.65 -8.91
N GLN A 45 -2.24 3.50 -9.39
CA GLN A 45 -0.91 3.06 -9.85
C GLN A 45 -0.08 2.43 -8.71
N LEU A 46 -0.14 3.00 -7.50
CA LEU A 46 0.49 2.40 -6.32
C LEU A 46 -0.11 1.03 -6.02
N ALA A 47 -1.44 0.93 -5.98
CA ALA A 47 -2.14 -0.32 -5.71
C ALA A 47 -1.76 -1.42 -6.72
N ASP A 48 -1.73 -1.10 -8.01
CA ASP A 48 -1.39 -2.06 -9.08
C ASP A 48 0.07 -2.54 -8.97
N ARG A 49 1.00 -1.63 -8.63
CA ARG A 49 2.41 -1.99 -8.38
C ARG A 49 2.57 -2.89 -7.15
N LEU A 50 1.79 -2.67 -6.09
CA LEU A 50 1.83 -3.52 -4.90
C LEU A 50 1.23 -4.89 -5.20
N LYS A 51 0.05 -4.95 -5.83
CA LYS A 51 -0.63 -6.21 -6.21
C LYS A 51 0.25 -7.15 -7.05
N THR A 52 1.05 -6.59 -7.96
CA THR A 52 1.93 -7.37 -8.85
C THR A 52 3.30 -7.70 -8.25
N THR A 53 3.55 -7.34 -6.99
CA THR A 53 4.82 -7.63 -6.32
C THR A 53 4.91 -9.10 -5.92
N LYS A 54 5.94 -9.81 -6.42
CA LYS A 54 6.22 -11.20 -6.05
C LYS A 54 6.28 -11.35 -4.52
N GLY A 55 5.42 -12.20 -3.97
CA GLY A 55 5.30 -12.45 -2.54
C GLY A 55 4.13 -11.75 -1.86
N VAL A 56 3.37 -10.92 -2.58
CA VAL A 56 2.05 -10.45 -2.14
C VAL A 56 1.05 -11.57 -2.36
N LEU A 57 0.46 -12.05 -1.27
CA LEU A 57 -0.52 -13.14 -1.29
C LEU A 57 -1.93 -12.64 -1.62
N PHE A 58 -2.26 -11.46 -1.13
CA PHE A 58 -3.55 -10.79 -1.33
C PHE A 58 -3.35 -9.27 -1.24
N ALA A 59 -4.07 -8.51 -2.06
CA ALA A 59 -4.09 -7.05 -1.99
C ALA A 59 -5.39 -6.50 -2.58
N GLU A 60 -6.02 -5.61 -1.84
CA GLU A 60 -7.25 -4.93 -2.22
C GLU A 60 -7.08 -3.42 -2.04
N THR A 61 -7.96 -2.65 -2.66
CA THR A 61 -7.93 -1.18 -2.61
C THR A 61 -9.34 -0.69 -2.43
N VAL A 62 -9.56 0.09 -1.38
CA VAL A 62 -10.81 0.80 -1.14
C VAL A 62 -10.54 2.27 -1.37
N VAL A 63 -11.31 2.90 -2.25
CA VAL A 63 -11.21 4.32 -2.57
C VAL A 63 -12.48 5.01 -2.09
N ALA A 64 -12.31 6.06 -1.31
CA ALA A 64 -13.40 6.94 -0.89
C ALA A 64 -13.10 8.36 -1.37
N ALA A 65 -14.14 9.06 -1.82
CA ALA A 65 -14.06 10.50 -1.97
C ALA A 65 -13.98 11.12 -0.57
N ALA A 66 -12.98 11.96 -0.33
CA ALA A 66 -12.93 12.74 0.89
C ALA A 66 -14.01 13.82 0.80
N ASP A 67 -15.16 13.59 1.41
CA ASP A 67 -16.15 14.64 1.69
C ASP A 67 -15.65 15.43 2.89
N ILE A 68 -14.80 16.41 2.60
CA ILE A 68 -14.30 17.39 3.56
C ILE A 68 -15.15 18.64 3.34
N GLY A 69 -16.31 18.68 4.00
CA GLY A 69 -17.17 19.86 4.05
C GLY A 69 -16.46 21.09 4.61
#